data_AF-A0A354J383-F1
#
_entry.id   AF-A0A354J383-F1
#
_cell.length_a   1.000
_cell.length_b   1.000
_cell.length_c   1.000
_cell.angle_alpha   90.00
_cell.angle_beta   90.00
_cell.angle_gamma   90.00
#
_symmetry.space_group_name_H-M   'P 1'
#
loop_
_entity.id
_entity.type
_entity.pdbx_description
1 polymer ?
#
loop_
_entity_poly.entity_id
_entity_poly.type
_entity_poly.pdbx_seq_one_letter_code
_entity_poly.pdbx_strand_id
1 'polypeptide(L)' 'MKKRKLIGVIISEVEELYQHKLLRGIISQCYALDYDIAIFSTFIKDSDFTEYKTGEKNIFNLINLDHFDG' A
#
# COMPACT_ATOMS: atom_id res chain seq x y z
N MET A 1 19.60 0.70 19.34
CA MET A 1 18.70 -0.21 18.57
C MET A 1 18.83 0.14 17.11
N LYS A 2 18.96 -0.85 16.22
CA LYS A 2 19.04 -0.61 14.75
C LYS A 2 17.66 -0.13 14.26
N LYS A 3 17.62 0.90 13.41
CA LYS A 3 16.37 1.37 12.80
C LYS A 3 15.80 0.24 11.91
N ARG A 4 14.54 -0.14 12.13
CA ARG A 4 13.80 -1.06 11.23
C ARG A 4 13.61 -0.36 9.89
N LYS A 5 13.75 -1.11 8.79
CA LYS A 5 13.45 -0.54 7.47
C LYS A 5 11.95 -0.41 7.29
N LEU A 6 11.49 0.65 6.63
CA LEU A 6 10.07 0.87 6.33
C LEU A 6 9.83 0.68 4.83
N ILE A 7 9.02 -0.31 4.46
CA ILE A 7 8.64 -0.59 3.08
C ILE A 7 7.29 0.04 2.74
N GLY A 8 7.22 0.78 1.64
CA GLY A 8 6.00 1.38 1.12
C GLY A 8 5.36 0.49 0.05
N VAL A 9 4.12 0.07 0.26
CA VAL A 9 3.38 -0.74 -0.73
C VAL A 9 2.26 0.08 -1.35
N ILE A 10 2.36 0.30 -2.66
CA ILE A 10 1.30 0.89 -3.47
C ILE A 10 0.55 -0.24 -4.17
N ILE A 11 -0.74 -0.37 -3.91
CA ILE A 11 -1.58 -1.43 -4.44
C ILE A 11 -2.98 -0.86 -4.75
N SER A 12 -3.72 -1.48 -5.65
CA SER A 12 -5.11 -1.14 -5.91
C SER A 12 -5.99 -2.35 -5.65
N GLU A 13 -7.26 -2.13 -5.29
CA GLU A 13 -8.26 -3.21 -5.18
C GLU A 13 -7.82 -4.28 -4.16
N VAL A 14 -7.45 -3.87 -2.93
CA VAL A 14 -6.97 -4.79 -1.87
C VAL A 14 -8.02 -5.82 -1.45
N GLU A 15 -9.29 -5.58 -1.75
CA GLU A 15 -10.41 -6.48 -1.61
C GLU A 15 -10.37 -7.67 -2.59
N GLU A 16 -9.70 -7.51 -3.74
CA GLU A 16 -9.60 -8.57 -4.73
C GLU A 16 -8.70 -9.71 -4.24
N LEU A 17 -9.14 -10.95 -4.47
CA LEU A 17 -8.52 -12.14 -3.89
C LEU A 17 -7.03 -12.26 -4.24
N TYR A 18 -6.65 -11.86 -5.46
CA TYR A 18 -5.26 -11.89 -5.90
C TYR A 18 -4.40 -10.86 -5.15
N GLN A 19 -4.88 -9.61 -5.07
CA GLN A 19 -4.19 -8.53 -4.38
C GLN A 19 -4.04 -8.82 -2.89
N HIS A 20 -5.09 -9.39 -2.27
CA HIS A 20 -5.05 -9.85 -0.90
C HIS A 20 -3.98 -10.92 -0.66
N LYS A 21 -3.87 -11.92 -1.55
CA LYS A 21 -2.84 -12.97 -1.46
C LYS A 21 -1.43 -12.40 -1.62
N LEU A 22 -1.24 -11.49 -2.57
CA LEU A 22 0.04 -10.81 -2.79
C LEU A 22 0.44 -10.01 -1.54
N LEU A 23 -0.48 -9.19 -1.02
CA LEU A 23 -0.25 -8.37 0.17
C LEU A 23 0.11 -9.22 1.38
N ARG A 24 -0.57 -10.36 1.58
CA ARG A 24 -0.24 -11.32 2.65
C ARG A 24 1.19 -11.85 2.52
N GLY A 25 1.64 -12.14 1.31
CA GLY A 25 3.02 -12.57 1.03
C GLY A 25 4.04 -11.48 1.39
N ILE A 26 3.80 -10.25 0.94
CA ILE A 26 4.66 -9.08 1.22
C ILE A 26 4.76 -8.83 2.73
N ILE A 27 3.62 -8.80 3.42
CA ILE A 27 3.54 -8.61 4.88
C ILE A 27 4.35 -9.70 5.59
N SER A 28 4.11 -10.97 5.24
CA SER A 28 4.81 -12.11 5.87
C SER A 28 6.34 -12.00 5.72
N GLN A 29 6.80 -11.56 4.54
CA GLN A 29 8.24 -11.38 4.29
C GLN A 29 8.82 -10.18 5.07
N CYS A 30 8.08 -9.07 5.16
CA CYS A 30 8.51 -7.91 5.94
C CYS A 30 8.66 -8.27 7.43
N TYR A 31 7.69 -9.01 7.98
CA TYR A 31 7.77 -9.51 9.36
C TYR A 31 8.97 -10.44 9.58
N ALA A 32 9.25 -11.36 8.65
CA ALA A 32 10.40 -12.26 8.74
C ALA A 32 11.75 -11.52 8.70
N LEU A 33 11.81 -10.34 8.08
CA LEU A 33 13.01 -9.51 7.95
C LEU A 33 13.12 -8.41 9.02
N ASP A 34 12.19 -8.35 9.96
CA ASP A 34 12.11 -7.30 10.98
C ASP A 34 11.90 -5.89 10.41
N TYR A 35 11.13 -5.79 9.32
CA TYR A 35 10.78 -4.53 8.66
C TYR A 35 9.40 -4.03 9.10
N ASP A 36 9.20 -2.72 8.99
CA ASP A 36 7.90 -2.07 9.07
C ASP A 36 7.31 -1.94 7.67
N ILE A 37 5.98 -1.84 7.57
CA ILE A 37 5.26 -1.75 6.30
C ILE A 37 4.15 -0.70 6.39
N ALA A 38 4.03 0.15 5.37
CA ALA A 38 2.88 1.02 5.17
C ALA A 38 2.24 0.72 3.82
N ILE A 39 0.91 0.57 3.80
CA ILE A 39 0.16 0.15 2.61
C ILE A 39 -0.75 1.31 2.21
N PHE A 40 -0.63 1.72 0.95
CA PHE A 40 -1.45 2.75 0.32
C PHE A 40 -2.30 2.07 -0.76
N SER A 41 -3.62 2.11 -0.58
CA SER A 41 -4.55 1.48 -1.51
C SER A 41 -5.75 2.35 -1.80
N THR A 42 -6.22 2.24 -3.05
CA THR A 42 -7.58 2.61 -3.43
C THR A 42 -8.55 1.50 -2.98
N PHE A 43 -9.76 1.87 -2.61
CA PHE A 43 -10.79 0.94 -2.13
C PHE A 43 -11.71 0.39 -3.22
N ILE A 44 -11.96 1.13 -4.32
CA ILE A 44 -12.92 0.69 -5.35
C ILE A 44 -12.42 1.04 -6.76
N LYS A 45 -12.40 0.03 -7.63
CA LYS A 45 -12.03 0.17 -9.06
C LYS A 45 -13.05 1.00 -9.87
N ASP A 46 -14.33 0.71 -9.66
CA ASP A 46 -15.43 1.25 -10.46
C ASP A 46 -16.50 1.91 -9.60
N SER A 47 -16.31 3.21 -9.36
CA SER A 47 -17.42 4.11 -9.11
C SER A 47 -17.75 4.90 -10.38
N ASP A 48 -19.03 5.08 -10.69
CA ASP A 48 -19.45 6.01 -11.76
C ASP A 48 -19.17 7.48 -11.41
N PHE A 49 -18.83 7.76 -10.15
CA PHE A 49 -18.49 9.08 -9.64
C PHE A 49 -17.04 9.46 -9.97
N THR A 50 -16.85 10.51 -10.78
CA THR A 50 -15.54 10.98 -11.22
C THR A 50 -14.76 11.62 -10.07
N GLU A 51 -15.46 12.31 -9.16
CA GLU A 51 -14.90 12.94 -7.97
C GLU A 51 -14.32 11.90 -7.01
N TYR A 52 -15.02 10.77 -6.86
CA TYR A 52 -14.54 9.64 -6.05
C TYR A 52 -13.26 9.05 -6.63
N LYS A 53 -13.24 8.75 -7.95
CA LYS A 53 -12.03 8.24 -8.64
C LYS A 53 -10.84 9.21 -8.51
N THR A 54 -11.11 10.51 -8.56
CA THR A 54 -10.08 11.54 -8.40
C THR A 54 -9.55 11.58 -6.96
N GLY A 55 -10.44 11.51 -5.96
CA GLY A 55 -10.08 11.45 -4.54
C GLY A 55 -9.25 10.21 -4.20
N GLU A 56 -9.66 9.04 -4.70
CA GLU A 56 -8.94 7.77 -4.50
C GLU A 56 -7.52 7.84 -5.10
N LYS A 57 -7.37 8.33 -6.33
CA LYS A 57 -6.05 8.47 -6.97
C LYS A 57 -5.14 9.47 -6.27
N ASN A 58 -5.70 10.45 -5.55
CA ASN A 58 -4.91 11.40 -4.79
C ASN A 58 -4.17 10.78 -3.59
N ILE A 59 -4.52 9.56 -3.16
CA ILE A 59 -3.79 8.91 -2.07
C ILE A 59 -2.30 8.73 -2.39
N PHE A 60 -1.98 8.54 -3.68
CA PHE A 60 -0.59 8.40 -4.13
C PHE A 60 0.21 9.71 -4.06
N ASN A 61 -0.47 10.86 -4.10
CA ASN A 61 0.15 12.18 -3.92
C ASN A 61 0.45 12.49 -2.45
N LEU A 62 -0.16 11.77 -1.51
CA LEU A 62 0.04 11.96 -0.06
C LEU A 62 1.26 11.20 0.47
N ILE A 63 1.87 10.33 -0.34
CA ILE A 63 2.98 9.49 0.07
C ILE A 63 4.24 10.34 0.14
N ASN A 64 4.79 10.50 1.34
CA ASN A 64 6.11 11.09 1.50
C ASN A 64 7.19 10.00 1.30
N LEU A 65 7.68 9.89 0.06
CA LEU A 65 8.62 8.85 -0.37
C LEU A 65 9.94 8.84 0.42
N ASP A 66 10.36 9.99 0.97
CA ASP A 66 11.62 10.12 1.72
C ASP A 66 11.63 9.34 3.05
N HIS A 67 10.46 8.88 3.53
CA HIS A 67 10.37 8.06 4.74
C HIS A 67 10.54 6.56 4.50
N PHE A 68 10.57 6.12 3.24
CA PHE A 68 10.59 4.70 2.86
C PHE A 68 11.97 4.25 2.40
N ASP A 69 12.33 3.01 2.77
CA ASP A 69 13.60 2.37 2.41
C ASP A 69 13.47 1.45 1.17
N GLY A 70 12.25 1.32 0.63
CA GLY A 70 11.92 0.50 -0.54
C GLY A 70 10.42 0.33 -0.74
#